data_AF-A0A9P5VGK3-F1
#
_entry.id   AF-A0A9P5VGK3-F1
#
_cell.length_a   1.000
_cell.length_b   1.000
_cell.length_c   1.000
_cell.angle_alpha   90.00
_cell.angle_beta   90.00
_cell.angle_gamma   90.00
#
_symmetry.space_group_name_H-M   'P 1'
#
loop_
_entity.id
_entity.type
_entity.pdbx_description
1 polymer ?
#
loop_
_entity_poly.entity_id
_entity_poly.type
_entity_poly.pdbx_seq_one_letter_code
_entity_poly.pdbx_strand_id
1 'polypeptide(L)'
;GDIAKVPIADQDLGFPRFAIYNAQNEVVSDEVTGDLVADMKTTFPGVMIRLGSHTPDRQIRVYDDKKEFRGFVSSTFAGPAFGYAGRNENVDSEGNLAMAQFIWKGKVFASTNATAPVQLPSGTYSIVAASQHKLSKGAYPADFEVFNLGNIKF
;
A
#
# COMPACT_ATOMS: atom_id res chain seq x y z
N GLY A 1 -3.85 -8.22 -23.94
CA GLY A 1 -4.74 -7.07 -24.18
C GLY A 1 -3.89 -5.83 -24.19
N ASP A 2 -4.13 -4.92 -25.13
CA ASP A 2 -3.34 -3.70 -25.34
C ASP A 2 -3.50 -2.76 -24.14
N ILE A 3 -2.47 -2.70 -23.29
CA ILE A 3 -2.47 -1.99 -22.00
C ILE A 3 -2.78 -0.50 -22.23
N ALA A 4 -2.43 0.05 -23.41
CA ALA A 4 -2.71 1.43 -23.83
C ALA A 4 -4.19 1.79 -23.98
N LYS A 5 -5.10 0.80 -23.97
CA LYS A 5 -6.56 1.02 -24.11
C LYS A 5 -7.30 1.04 -22.78
N VAL A 6 -6.58 1.03 -21.66
CA VAL A 6 -7.19 1.09 -20.33
C VAL A 6 -7.23 2.55 -19.88
N PRO A 7 -8.42 3.16 -19.69
CA PRO A 7 -8.52 4.50 -19.12
C PRO A 7 -8.04 4.46 -17.66
N ILE A 8 -6.83 4.96 -17.44
CA ILE A 8 -6.23 5.19 -16.14
C ILE A 8 -6.66 6.58 -15.67
N ALA A 9 -7.14 6.68 -14.43
CA ALA A 9 -7.58 7.95 -13.89
C ALA A 9 -6.39 8.91 -13.78
N ASP A 10 -6.46 10.02 -14.51
CA ASP A 10 -5.58 11.18 -14.32
C ASP A 10 -5.97 11.83 -12.98
N GLN A 11 -5.10 11.76 -11.97
CA GLN A 11 -5.39 12.32 -10.65
C GLN A 11 -4.17 13.10 -10.16
N ASP A 12 -4.32 14.40 -10.01
CA ASP A 12 -3.31 15.34 -9.49
C ASP A 12 -2.92 15.09 -8.01
N LEU A 13 -3.47 14.06 -7.36
CA LEU A 13 -3.45 13.87 -5.90
C LEU A 13 -2.37 12.89 -5.37
N GLY A 14 -1.48 12.36 -6.22
CA GLY A 14 -0.25 11.67 -5.79
C GLY A 14 -0.44 10.36 -4.98
N PHE A 15 -1.37 9.49 -5.37
CA PHE A 15 -1.56 8.16 -4.76
C PHE A 15 -0.84 7.04 -5.54
N PRO A 16 -0.43 5.92 -4.91
CA PRO A 16 -0.64 5.53 -3.52
C PRO A 16 0.12 6.41 -2.53
N ARG A 17 -0.51 6.73 -1.39
CA ARG A 17 0.06 7.59 -0.36
C ARG A 17 0.48 6.76 0.85
N PHE A 18 1.65 7.07 1.40
CA PHE A 18 2.12 6.47 2.64
C PHE A 18 1.79 7.37 3.83
N ALA A 19 1.42 6.77 4.95
CA ALA A 19 1.23 7.45 6.23
C ALA A 19 1.60 6.54 7.40
N ILE A 20 1.89 7.15 8.55
CA ILE A 20 2.05 6.49 9.84
C ILE A 20 0.77 6.67 10.64
N TYR A 21 0.30 5.57 11.21
CA TYR A 21 -0.93 5.47 11.97
C TYR A 21 -0.64 5.15 13.43
N ASN A 22 -1.44 5.65 14.38
CA ASN A 22 -1.37 5.21 15.79
C ASN A 22 -2.17 3.92 16.04
N ALA A 23 -2.23 3.49 17.31
CA ALA A 23 -3.03 2.33 17.73
C ALA A 23 -4.54 2.48 17.48
N GLN A 24 -5.03 3.71 17.41
CA GLN A 24 -6.41 4.07 17.09
C GLN A 24 -6.68 4.10 15.58
N ASN A 25 -5.65 3.86 14.75
CA ASN A 25 -5.70 3.95 13.29
C ASN A 25 -5.93 5.37 12.76
N GLU A 26 -5.52 6.38 13.52
CA GLU A 26 -5.49 7.77 13.09
C GLU A 26 -4.12 8.08 12.48
N VAL A 27 -4.11 8.89 11.42
CA VAL A 27 -2.87 9.36 10.80
C VAL A 27 -2.15 10.31 11.76
N VAL A 28 -0.91 9.98 12.12
CA VAL A 28 -0.04 10.81 12.98
C VAL A 28 1.11 11.45 12.22
N SER A 29 1.44 10.93 11.03
CA SER A 29 2.34 11.58 10.08
C SER A 29 2.02 11.10 8.66
N ASP A 30 2.05 12.00 7.70
CA ASP A 30 1.85 11.73 6.28
C ASP A 30 2.99 12.29 5.41
N GLU A 31 4.09 12.71 6.07
CA GLU A 31 5.35 13.13 5.48
C GLU A 31 6.44 12.10 5.81
N VAL A 32 6.92 11.40 4.78
CA VAL A 32 8.04 10.45 4.90
C VAL A 32 9.32 11.20 4.57
N THR A 33 10.05 11.68 5.57
CA THR A 33 11.40 12.23 5.37
C THR A 33 12.43 11.27 5.98
N GLY A 34 13.20 10.59 5.13
CA GLY A 34 14.28 9.66 5.54
C GLY A 34 13.83 8.23 5.91
N ASP A 35 14.74 7.47 6.51
CA ASP A 35 14.49 6.09 6.95
C ASP A 35 13.49 6.09 8.12
N LEU A 36 12.27 5.62 7.85
CA LEU A 36 11.17 5.60 8.81
C LEU A 36 11.40 4.58 9.93
N VAL A 37 11.62 5.03 11.16
CA VAL A 37 11.64 4.13 12.33
C VAL A 37 10.20 3.94 12.83
N ALA A 38 9.56 2.84 12.44
CA ALA A 38 8.24 2.45 12.96
C ALA A 38 8.38 1.53 14.18
N ASP A 39 7.81 1.94 15.31
CA ASP A 39 7.63 1.07 16.47
C ASP A 39 6.23 0.45 16.41
N MET A 40 6.14 -0.80 15.96
CA MET A 40 4.86 -1.50 15.71
C MET A 40 4.06 -1.80 16.98
N LYS A 41 4.49 -1.30 18.14
CA LYS A 41 3.69 -1.27 19.37
C LYS A 41 2.83 -0.01 19.46
N THR A 42 3.26 1.10 18.86
CA THR A 42 2.62 2.41 19.00
C THR A 42 2.26 3.05 17.67
N THR A 43 3.06 2.80 16.62
CA THR A 43 2.90 3.36 15.29
C THR A 43 3.00 2.31 14.19
N PHE A 44 2.15 2.42 13.19
CA PHE A 44 1.99 1.44 12.13
C PHE A 44 2.11 2.12 10.77
N PRO A 45 2.96 1.63 9.86
CA PRO A 45 2.97 2.09 8.50
C PRO A 45 1.68 1.66 7.79
N GLY A 46 1.13 2.55 6.97
CA GLY A 46 -0.03 2.24 6.14
C GLY A 46 0.08 2.87 4.77
N VAL A 47 -0.47 2.15 3.80
CA VAL A 47 -0.59 2.63 2.42
C VAL A 47 -2.05 2.87 2.12
N MET A 48 -2.35 4.08 1.65
CA MET A 48 -3.66 4.46 1.15
C MET A 48 -3.68 4.33 -0.36
N ILE A 49 -4.66 3.60 -0.87
CA ILE A 49 -4.93 3.45 -2.29
C ILE A 49 -6.29 4.05 -2.56
N ARG A 50 -6.36 5.00 -3.51
CA ARG A 50 -7.65 5.49 -3.99
C ARG A 50 -8.34 4.43 -4.85
N LEU A 51 -9.61 4.21 -4.59
CA LEU A 51 -10.46 3.32 -5.37
C LEU A 51 -11.16 4.09 -6.48
N GLY A 52 -11.52 3.38 -7.55
CA GLY A 52 -12.28 3.97 -8.62
C GLY A 52 -12.66 3.04 -9.76
N SER A 53 -13.14 3.63 -10.84
CA SER A 53 -13.72 2.90 -11.98
C SER A 53 -12.75 1.89 -12.63
N HIS A 54 -11.44 2.04 -12.44
CA HIS A 54 -10.41 1.06 -12.86
C HIS A 54 -9.24 1.01 -11.85
N THR A 55 -9.50 0.74 -10.57
CA THR A 55 -8.46 0.67 -9.51
C THR A 55 -7.27 -0.23 -9.90
N PRO A 56 -6.01 0.17 -9.64
CA PRO A 56 -4.85 -0.68 -9.87
C PRO A 56 -4.92 -1.99 -9.07
N ASP A 57 -4.02 -2.92 -9.39
CA ASP A 57 -3.80 -4.08 -8.54
C ASP A 57 -3.40 -3.62 -7.13
N ARG A 58 -4.09 -4.09 -6.10
CA ARG A 58 -3.90 -3.64 -4.70
C ARG A 58 -2.69 -4.29 -4.04
N GLN A 59 -1.70 -4.66 -4.84
CA GLN A 59 -0.50 -5.34 -4.37
C GLN A 59 0.37 -4.39 -3.58
N ILE A 60 0.46 -4.66 -2.28
CA ILE A 60 1.41 -4.01 -1.38
C ILE A 60 2.32 -5.11 -0.85
N ARG A 61 3.57 -5.10 -1.32
CA ARG A 61 4.56 -6.14 -1.07
C ARG A 61 5.54 -5.68 -0.01
N VAL A 62 5.98 -6.62 0.82
CA VAL A 62 7.02 -6.40 1.84
C VAL A 62 8.28 -7.13 1.41
N TYR A 63 9.41 -6.44 1.48
CA TYR A 63 10.74 -7.00 1.27
C TYR A 63 11.61 -6.75 2.49
N ASP A 64 12.55 -7.65 2.79
CA ASP A 64 13.53 -7.44 3.86
C ASP A 64 14.75 -6.59 3.40
N ASP A 65 15.74 -6.45 4.28
CA ASP A 65 16.99 -5.71 4.04
C ASP A 65 17.85 -6.32 2.91
N LYS A 66 17.66 -7.61 2.62
CA LYS A 66 18.29 -8.32 1.50
C LYS A 66 17.49 -8.22 0.21
N LYS A 67 16.37 -7.48 0.22
CA LYS A 67 15.44 -7.34 -0.89
C LYS A 67 14.74 -8.66 -1.25
N GLU A 68 14.63 -9.60 -0.30
CA GLU A 68 13.87 -10.83 -0.47
C GLU A 68 12.39 -10.58 -0.19
N PHE A 69 11.52 -11.12 -1.04
CA PHE A 69 10.07 -10.99 -0.86
C PHE A 69 9.60 -11.75 0.38
N ARG A 70 8.91 -11.04 1.29
CA ARG A 70 8.39 -11.60 2.55
C ARG A 70 6.90 -11.88 2.52
N GLY A 71 6.17 -11.23 1.61
CA GLY A 71 4.74 -11.43 1.46
C GLY A 71 4.00 -10.15 1.09
N PHE A 72 2.68 -10.28 0.96
CA PHE A 72 1.75 -9.17 0.77
C PHE A 72 1.24 -8.68 2.12
N VAL A 73 1.13 -7.36 2.30
CA VAL A 73 0.60 -6.76 3.53
C VAL A 73 -0.77 -7.34 3.86
N SER A 74 -1.00 -7.67 5.14
CA SER A 74 -2.33 -7.98 5.67
C SER A 74 -2.75 -6.86 6.60
N SER A 75 -3.91 -6.26 6.31
CA SER A 75 -4.57 -5.32 7.21
C SER A 75 -5.78 -5.95 7.87
N THR A 76 -6.10 -5.56 9.09
CA THR A 76 -7.32 -6.00 9.79
C THR A 76 -8.59 -5.50 9.10
N PHE A 77 -8.54 -4.32 8.48
CA PHE A 77 -9.72 -3.65 7.90
C PHE A 77 -9.92 -4.00 6.42
N ALA A 78 -8.83 -3.95 5.63
CA ALA A 78 -8.87 -4.17 4.19
C ALA A 78 -8.53 -5.61 3.78
N GLY A 79 -8.11 -6.46 4.73
CA GLY A 79 -7.68 -7.83 4.44
C GLY A 79 -6.32 -7.89 3.72
N PRO A 80 -6.07 -8.93 2.92
CA PRO A 80 -4.83 -9.05 2.17
C PRO A 80 -4.70 -8.02 1.05
N ALA A 81 -3.52 -7.39 0.96
CA ALA A 81 -3.14 -6.45 -0.09
C ALA A 81 -2.60 -7.18 -1.33
N PHE A 82 -3.43 -8.02 -1.94
CA PHE A 82 -3.15 -8.62 -3.25
C PHE A 82 -4.44 -8.85 -4.03
N GLY A 83 -4.29 -8.94 -5.35
CA GLY A 83 -5.38 -9.28 -6.25
C GLY A 83 -6.12 -8.06 -6.77
N TYR A 84 -6.80 -8.31 -7.88
CA TYR A 84 -7.45 -7.26 -8.63
C TYR A 84 -8.67 -6.72 -7.88
N ALA A 85 -8.73 -5.39 -7.73
CA ALA A 85 -9.83 -4.73 -7.06
C ALA A 85 -11.11 -4.61 -7.90
N GLY A 86 -10.99 -4.75 -9.24
CA GLY A 86 -12.11 -4.48 -10.12
C GLY A 86 -12.49 -3.00 -10.16
N ARG A 87 -13.70 -2.76 -10.64
CA ARG A 87 -14.34 -1.46 -10.63
C ARG A 87 -14.90 -1.19 -9.24
N ASN A 88 -14.53 -0.06 -8.66
CA ASN A 88 -15.10 0.42 -7.41
C ASN A 88 -15.72 1.80 -7.64
N GLU A 89 -16.58 2.22 -6.72
CA GLU A 89 -17.07 3.59 -6.71
C GLU A 89 -15.90 4.55 -6.47
N ASN A 90 -15.93 5.71 -7.14
CA ASN A 90 -14.90 6.74 -6.95
C ASN A 90 -15.13 7.55 -5.66
N VAL A 91 -16.34 7.48 -5.13
CA VAL A 91 -16.77 8.14 -3.90
C VAL A 91 -17.49 7.15 -3.00
N ASP A 92 -17.45 7.36 -1.70
CA ASP A 92 -18.23 6.59 -0.73
C ASP A 92 -19.67 7.11 -0.60
N SER A 93 -20.45 6.50 0.29
CA SER A 93 -21.84 6.88 0.55
C SER A 93 -22.04 8.30 1.08
N GLU A 94 -20.96 8.95 1.53
CA GLU A 94 -20.95 10.32 2.05
C GLU A 94 -20.47 11.34 1.00
N GLY A 95 -20.10 10.86 -0.20
CA GLY A 95 -19.59 11.70 -1.28
C GLY A 95 -18.09 12.03 -1.16
N ASN A 96 -17.38 11.44 -0.20
CA ASN A 96 -15.93 11.57 -0.09
C ASN A 96 -15.23 10.63 -1.06
N LEU A 97 -13.96 10.88 -1.37
CA LEU A 97 -13.18 9.96 -2.21
C LEU A 97 -13.10 8.56 -1.58
N ALA A 98 -13.46 7.54 -2.34
CA ALA A 98 -13.34 6.16 -1.89
C ALA A 98 -11.86 5.76 -1.81
N MET A 99 -11.43 5.28 -0.64
CA MET A 99 -10.05 4.85 -0.40
C MET A 99 -10.01 3.51 0.32
N ALA A 100 -9.03 2.68 -0.02
CA ALA A 100 -8.65 1.50 0.75
C ALA A 100 -7.39 1.81 1.55
N GLN A 101 -7.43 1.54 2.84
CA GLN A 101 -6.31 1.76 3.75
C GLN A 101 -5.74 0.41 4.19
N PHE A 102 -4.45 0.20 3.95
CA PHE A 102 -3.74 -1.01 4.32
C PHE A 102 -2.73 -0.70 5.41
N ILE A 103 -3.22 -0.67 6.65
CA ILE A 103 -2.38 -0.48 7.84
C ILE A 103 -1.68 -1.80 8.16
N TRP A 104 -0.35 -1.82 8.05
CA TRP A 104 0.47 -3.00 8.25
C TRP A 104 0.92 -3.14 9.71
N LYS A 105 0.42 -4.17 10.39
CA LYS A 105 0.79 -4.50 11.77
C LYS A 105 1.74 -5.72 11.85
N GLY A 106 2.59 -5.88 10.83
CA GLY A 106 3.58 -6.96 10.74
C GLY A 106 3.10 -8.30 10.20
N LYS A 107 1.80 -8.42 9.92
CA LYS A 107 1.21 -9.62 9.30
C LYS A 107 1.28 -9.55 7.79
N VAL A 108 1.69 -10.64 7.16
CA VAL A 108 1.78 -10.77 5.70
C VAL A 108 1.23 -12.11 5.22
N PHE A 109 0.70 -12.15 4.01
CA PHE A 109 0.43 -13.40 3.30
C PHE A 109 1.61 -13.73 2.39
N ALA A 110 2.22 -14.90 2.56
CA ALA A 110 3.40 -15.30 1.80
C ALA A 110 3.14 -15.48 0.29
N SER A 111 1.89 -15.67 -0.09
CA SER A 111 1.44 -15.83 -1.48
C SER A 111 -0.05 -15.50 -1.60
N THR A 112 -0.55 -15.37 -2.83
CA THR A 112 -1.98 -15.08 -3.10
C THR A 112 -2.93 -16.23 -2.79
N ASN A 113 -2.40 -17.45 -2.65
CA ASN A 113 -3.14 -18.66 -2.27
C ASN A 113 -2.92 -19.08 -0.81
N ALA A 114 -2.16 -18.30 -0.03
CA ALA A 114 -1.98 -18.57 1.39
C ALA A 114 -3.31 -18.41 2.13
N THR A 115 -3.60 -19.34 3.04
CA THR A 115 -4.89 -19.38 3.78
C THR A 115 -4.85 -18.66 5.12
N ALA A 116 -3.65 -18.30 5.61
CA ALA A 116 -3.46 -17.57 6.84
C ALA A 116 -2.24 -16.62 6.72
N PRO A 117 -2.30 -15.44 7.36
CA PRO A 117 -1.14 -14.56 7.41
C PRO A 117 -0.12 -15.05 8.44
N VAL A 118 1.14 -14.73 8.20
CA VAL A 118 2.26 -14.97 9.11
C VAL A 118 2.76 -13.65 9.69
N GLN A 119 3.19 -13.68 10.95
CA GLN A 119 3.83 -12.53 11.60
C GLN A 119 5.32 -12.50 11.23
N LEU A 120 5.80 -11.37 10.72
CA LEU A 120 7.23 -11.17 10.49
C LEU A 120 7.96 -10.83 11.81
N PRO A 121 9.23 -11.27 11.98
CA PRO A 121 10.05 -10.88 13.11
C PRO A 121 10.53 -9.43 12.98
N SER A 122 11.02 -8.84 14.07
CA SER A 122 11.61 -7.49 14.06
C SER A 122 12.79 -7.43 13.09
N GLY A 123 12.93 -6.33 12.36
CA GLY A 123 13.94 -6.16 11.32
C GLY A 123 13.69 -4.94 10.44
N THR A 124 14.57 -4.72 9.47
CA THR A 124 14.41 -3.65 8.47
C THR A 124 13.64 -4.20 7.27
N TYR A 125 12.66 -3.43 6.78
CA TYR A 125 11.82 -3.85 5.66
C TYR A 125 11.56 -2.68 4.70
N SER A 126 11.16 -2.98 3.48
CA SER A 126 10.60 -1.98 2.56
C SER A 126 9.19 -2.41 2.15
N ILE A 127 8.30 -1.43 2.00
CA ILE A 127 6.99 -1.61 1.39
C ILE A 127 7.05 -1.11 -0.04
N VAL A 128 6.69 -1.97 -0.98
CA VAL A 128 6.54 -1.64 -2.39
C VAL A 128 5.07 -1.70 -2.72
N ALA A 129 4.47 -0.56 -3.03
CA ALA A 129 3.09 -0.46 -3.45
C ALA A 129 3.04 -0.22 -4.97
N ALA A 130 2.19 -0.96 -5.67
CA ALA A 130 1.93 -0.67 -7.07
C ALA A 130 1.35 0.74 -7.21
N SER A 131 2.00 1.58 -7.99
CA SER A 131 1.39 2.81 -8.47
C SER A 131 0.61 2.48 -9.75
N GLN A 132 -0.43 3.24 -10.04
CA GLN A 132 -1.21 3.00 -11.24
C GLN A 132 -0.38 3.48 -12.45
N HIS A 133 0.11 2.54 -13.26
CA HIS A 133 0.76 2.80 -14.55
C HIS A 133 -0.09 3.80 -15.36
N LYS A 134 0.43 5.00 -15.69
CA LYS A 134 -0.20 5.93 -16.64
C LYS A 134 0.50 5.79 -18.00
N LEU A 135 -0.27 5.56 -19.06
CA LEU A 135 0.25 5.31 -20.42
C LEU A 135 0.18 6.53 -21.34
N SER A 136 0.30 7.75 -20.80
CA SER A 136 0.39 8.95 -21.64
C SER A 136 1.58 9.82 -21.27
N LYS A 137 2.10 10.55 -22.28
CA LYS A 137 3.36 11.31 -22.25
C LYS A 137 3.27 12.48 -21.25
N GLY A 138 3.94 12.36 -20.11
CA GLY A 138 4.14 13.37 -19.07
C GLY A 138 5.17 12.87 -18.06
N ALA A 139 5.71 13.73 -17.19
CA ALA A 139 6.66 13.29 -16.16
C ALA A 139 6.00 12.27 -15.22
N TYR A 140 6.64 11.11 -15.04
CA TYR A 140 6.05 9.91 -14.41
C TYR A 140 6.47 9.78 -12.94
N PRO A 141 5.55 9.53 -11.98
CA PRO A 141 5.89 8.76 -10.79
C PRO A 141 6.23 7.31 -11.21
N ALA A 142 7.11 6.64 -10.49
CA ALA A 142 7.57 5.29 -10.84
C ALA A 142 6.40 4.29 -10.83
N ASP A 143 6.44 3.26 -11.68
CA ASP A 143 5.46 2.15 -11.78
C ASP A 143 5.10 1.50 -10.43
N PHE A 144 5.98 1.67 -9.46
CA PHE A 144 5.83 1.28 -8.08
C PHE A 144 6.37 2.40 -7.20
N GLU A 145 5.67 2.69 -6.11
CA GLU A 145 6.21 3.53 -5.04
C GLU A 145 6.90 2.62 -4.01
N VAL A 146 8.16 2.95 -3.71
CA VAL A 146 8.99 2.21 -2.75
C VAL A 146 9.14 3.06 -1.50
N PHE A 147 8.58 2.58 -0.40
CA PHE A 147 8.70 3.18 0.91
C PHE A 147 9.70 2.37 1.73
N ASN A 148 10.90 2.91 1.88
CA ASN A 148 11.92 2.31 2.74
C ASN A 148 11.51 2.52 4.20
N LEU A 149 11.27 1.42 4.91
CA LEU A 149 11.09 1.47 6.34
C LEU A 149 12.46 1.19 6.96
N GLY A 150 12.82 2.00 7.94
CA GLY A 150 13.98 1.74 8.79
C GLY A 150 13.77 0.51 9.66
N ASN A 151 14.46 0.47 10.80
CA ASN A 151 14.39 -0.68 11.69
C ASN A 151 13.01 -0.77 12.38
N ILE A 152 12.26 -1.84 12.09
CA ILE A 152 10.94 -2.11 12.63
C ILE A 152 11.05 -3.06 13.82
N LYS A 153 10.44 -2.67 14.94
CA LYS A 153 10.32 -3.50 16.14
C LYS A 153 8.87 -3.93 16.32
N PHE A 154 8.63 -5.24 16.48
CA PHE A 154 7.33 -5.81 16.87
C PHE A 154 7.25 -6.03 18.39
#